data_AF-A0A924X3E2-F1
#
_entry.id   AF-A0A924X3E2-F1
#
_cell.length_a   1.000
_cell.length_b   1.000
_cell.length_c   1.000
_cell.angle_alpha   90.00
_cell.angle_beta   90.00
_cell.angle_gamma   90.00
#
_symmetry.space_group_name_H-M   'P 1'
#
loop_
_entity.id
_entity.type
_entity.pdbx_description
1 polymer ?
#
loop_
_entity_poly.entity_id
_entity_poly.type
_entity_poly.pdbx_seq_one_letter_code
_entity_poly.pdbx_strand_id
1 'polypeptide(L)'
;MLVQMPLLIFAGYSFDITKQKVSYKLNTSAAQWLWIYLTTMFWMLPISLDKALIYPVWDIFKILTLLITGIVLKVVFQSHRLLALFFIGSTVMMLFFAGFNYQQSDVRLCNAYLIESQKITGSGLIIVASALLLFLFWKIKQELAASEMRG
;
A
#
# COMPACT_ATOMS: atom_id res chain seq x y z
N MET A 1 4.12 4.57 13.93
CA MET A 1 3.14 4.15 12.89
C MET A 1 3.81 3.68 11.60
N LEU A 2 4.96 4.25 11.20
CA LEU A 2 5.69 3.86 9.98
C LEU A 2 6.00 2.35 9.86
N VAL A 3 6.45 1.70 10.93
CA VAL A 3 6.76 0.25 10.93
C VAL A 3 5.52 -0.60 11.18
N GLN A 4 4.60 -0.12 12.02
CA GLN A 4 3.39 -0.85 12.40
C GLN A 4 2.48 -1.14 11.20
N MET A 5 2.26 -0.16 10.32
CA MET A 5 1.33 -0.32 9.20
C MET A 5 1.80 -1.39 8.18
N PRO A 6 3.05 -1.35 7.68
CA PRO A 6 3.58 -2.43 6.84
C PRO A 6 3.54 -3.78 7.54
N LEU A 7 3.89 -3.85 8.82
CA LEU A 7 3.91 -5.10 9.57
C LEU A 7 2.52 -5.74 9.68
N LEU A 8 1.47 -4.93 9.84
CA LEU A 8 0.07 -5.40 9.80
C LEU A 8 -0.32 -5.93 8.41
N ILE A 9 0.09 -5.25 7.33
CA ILE A 9 -0.15 -5.73 5.97
C ILE A 9 0.57 -7.07 5.75
N PHE A 10 1.83 -7.21 6.19
CA PHE A 10 2.59 -8.46 6.10
C PHE A 10 1.97 -9.58 6.96
N ALA A 11 1.47 -9.26 8.15
CA ALA A 11 0.76 -10.21 9.00
C ALA A 11 -0.50 -10.72 8.29
N GLY A 12 -1.29 -9.81 7.69
CA GLY A 12 -2.45 -10.15 6.87
C GLY A 12 -2.10 -11.03 5.67
N TYR A 13 -1.01 -10.70 4.98
CA TYR A 13 -0.50 -11.47 3.83
C TYR A 13 -0.12 -12.92 4.20
N SER A 14 0.34 -13.12 5.43
CA SER A 14 0.75 -14.44 5.95
C SER A 14 -0.44 -15.35 6.28
N PHE A 15 -1.66 -14.80 6.38
CA PHE A 15 -2.86 -15.62 6.59
C PHE A 15 -3.13 -16.47 5.35
N ASP A 16 -3.15 -17.78 5.54
CA ASP A 16 -3.37 -18.72 4.44
C ASP A 16 -4.86 -18.95 4.18
N ILE A 17 -5.49 -18.00 3.48
CA ILE A 17 -6.89 -18.13 3.00
C ILE A 17 -6.92 -18.76 1.59
N THR A 18 -5.76 -19.16 1.05
CA THR A 18 -5.59 -19.66 -0.33
C THR A 18 -6.36 -20.96 -0.63
N LYS A 19 -6.94 -21.63 0.39
CA LYS A 19 -7.87 -22.75 0.19
C LYS A 19 -9.26 -22.33 -0.32
N GLN A 20 -9.62 -21.05 -0.28
CA GLN A 20 -10.87 -20.59 -0.88
C GLN A 20 -10.72 -20.41 -2.40
N LYS A 21 -11.65 -21.01 -3.16
CA LYS A 21 -11.78 -20.79 -4.61
C LYS A 21 -12.20 -19.35 -4.86
N VAL A 22 -11.24 -18.44 -5.00
CA VAL A 22 -11.53 -17.04 -5.32
C VAL A 22 -11.76 -16.91 -6.82
N SER A 23 -12.90 -16.31 -7.18
CA SER A 23 -13.23 -16.06 -8.58
C SER A 23 -12.40 -14.88 -9.12
N TYR A 24 -11.59 -15.14 -10.14
CA TYR A 24 -10.74 -14.16 -10.83
C TYR A 24 -11.48 -13.37 -11.92
N LYS A 25 -12.77 -13.07 -11.71
CA LYS A 25 -13.53 -12.19 -12.60
C LYS A 25 -12.92 -10.79 -12.57
N LEU A 26 -13.00 -10.06 -13.68
CA LEU A 26 -12.45 -8.71 -13.77
C LEU A 26 -13.06 -7.76 -12.73
N ASN A 27 -14.37 -7.86 -12.50
CA ASN A 27 -15.07 -7.04 -11.51
C ASN A 27 -14.59 -7.31 -10.06
N THR A 28 -14.42 -8.58 -9.69
CA THR A 28 -13.92 -8.94 -8.35
C THR A 28 -12.47 -8.50 -8.15
N SER A 29 -11.64 -8.64 -9.18
CA SER A 29 -10.25 -8.15 -9.17
C SER A 29 -10.16 -6.62 -9.03
N ALA A 30 -11.03 -5.88 -9.74
CA ALA A 30 -11.10 -4.43 -9.63
C ALA A 30 -11.51 -3.98 -8.23
N ALA A 31 -12.52 -4.62 -7.64
CA ALA A 31 -12.96 -4.32 -6.28
C ALA A 31 -11.86 -4.57 -5.24
N GLN A 32 -11.09 -5.64 -5.40
CA GLN A 32 -9.97 -5.97 -4.51
C GLN A 32 -8.82 -4.95 -4.62
N TRP A 33 -8.46 -4.54 -5.84
CA TRP A 33 -7.49 -3.45 -6.04
C TRP A 33 -7.97 -2.13 -5.43
N LEU A 34 -9.25 -1.82 -5.64
CA LEU A 34 -9.88 -0.62 -5.11
C LEU A 34 -9.86 -0.61 -3.58
N TRP A 35 -10.12 -1.75 -2.94
CA TRP A 35 -9.98 -1.90 -1.49
C TRP A 35 -8.57 -1.53 -1.03
N ILE A 36 -7.53 -2.15 -1.61
CA ILE A 36 -6.13 -1.90 -1.25
C ILE A 36 -5.80 -0.41 -1.41
N TYR A 37 -6.20 0.18 -2.53
CA TYR A 37 -5.93 1.58 -2.83
C TYR A 37 -6.62 2.54 -1.84
N LEU A 38 -7.93 2.36 -1.62
CA LEU A 38 -8.70 3.21 -0.71
C LEU A 38 -8.24 3.07 0.74
N THR A 39 -7.95 1.87 1.21
CA THR A 39 -7.41 1.66 2.56
C THR A 39 -6.04 2.33 2.72
N THR A 40 -5.16 2.21 1.73
CA THR A 40 -3.84 2.86 1.76
C THR A 40 -3.96 4.38 1.75
N MET A 41 -4.79 4.94 0.85
CA MET A 41 -5.09 6.38 0.80
C MET A 41 -5.65 6.88 2.13
N PHE A 42 -6.63 6.17 2.68
CA PHE A 42 -7.33 6.58 3.90
C PHE A 42 -6.40 6.70 5.11
N TRP A 43 -5.50 5.73 5.28
CA TRP A 43 -4.54 5.72 6.40
C TRP A 43 -3.31 6.59 6.16
N MET A 44 -3.14 7.15 4.96
CA MET A 44 -2.15 8.19 4.70
C MET A 44 -2.64 9.59 5.07
N LEU A 45 -3.94 9.78 5.37
CA LEU A 45 -4.48 11.07 5.79
C LEU A 45 -4.04 11.40 7.24
N PRO A 46 -3.43 12.58 7.50
CA PRO A 46 -3.04 13.02 8.83
C PRO A 46 -4.15 12.90 9.87
N ILE A 47 -5.37 13.33 9.50
CA ILE A 47 -6.53 13.29 10.38
C ILE A 47 -6.94 11.87 10.79
N SER A 48 -6.77 10.89 9.90
CA SER A 48 -7.07 9.47 10.20
C SER A 48 -6.05 8.91 11.19
N LEU A 49 -4.77 9.27 11.00
CA LEU A 49 -3.70 8.86 11.91
C LEU A 49 -3.86 9.48 13.30
N ASP A 50 -4.14 10.77 13.37
CA ASP A 50 -4.35 11.46 14.65
C ASP A 50 -5.54 10.87 15.42
N LYS A 51 -6.64 10.52 14.73
CA LYS A 51 -7.78 9.82 15.35
C LYS A 51 -7.42 8.44 15.88
N ALA A 52 -6.58 7.68 15.17
CA ALA A 52 -6.15 6.36 15.63
C ALA A 52 -5.26 6.41 16.88
N LEU A 53 -4.58 7.53 17.16
CA LEU A 53 -3.83 7.70 18.40
C LEU A 53 -4.73 8.04 19.60
N ILE A 54 -5.81 8.78 19.37
CA ILE A 54 -6.68 9.29 20.44
C ILE A 54 -7.79 8.28 20.79
N TYR A 55 -8.37 7.64 19.78
CA TYR A 55 -9.56 6.80 19.95
C TYR A 55 -9.24 5.31 19.70
N PRO A 56 -9.46 4.42 20.69
CA PRO A 56 -9.12 3.01 20.54
C PRO A 56 -9.95 2.29 19.46
N VAL A 57 -11.20 2.73 19.25
CA VAL A 57 -12.05 2.21 18.17
C VAL A 57 -11.43 2.48 16.79
N TRP A 58 -10.81 3.65 16.61
CA TRP A 58 -10.11 4.00 15.37
C TRP A 58 -8.82 3.19 15.19
N ASP A 59 -8.11 2.89 16.27
CA ASP A 59 -6.92 2.03 16.22
C ASP A 59 -7.29 0.58 15.83
N ILE A 60 -8.35 0.02 16.40
CA ILE A 60 -8.86 -1.30 16.03
C ILE A 60 -9.31 -1.31 14.57
N PHE A 61 -10.01 -0.27 14.12
CA PHE A 61 -10.43 -0.14 12.72
C PHE A 61 -9.24 -0.10 11.75
N LYS A 62 -8.16 0.60 12.11
CA LYS A 62 -6.88 0.57 11.38
C LYS A 62 -6.30 -0.83 11.30
N ILE A 63 -6.21 -1.52 12.44
CA ILE A 63 -5.66 -2.88 12.50
C ILE A 63 -6.44 -3.83 11.59
N LEU A 64 -7.77 -3.84 11.69
CA LEU A 64 -8.63 -4.71 10.90
C LEU A 64 -8.52 -4.42 9.40
N THR A 65 -8.63 -3.14 9.00
CA THR A 65 -8.58 -2.78 7.58
C THR A 65 -7.22 -3.06 6.95
N LEU A 66 -6.11 -2.84 7.67
CA LEU A 66 -4.76 -3.17 7.18
C LEU A 66 -4.50 -4.67 7.10
N LEU A 67 -5.00 -5.46 8.05
CA LEU A 67 -4.93 -6.92 7.98
C LEU A 67 -5.70 -7.47 6.77
N ILE A 68 -6.92 -6.97 6.53
CA ILE A 68 -7.72 -7.35 5.36
C ILE A 68 -6.99 -6.97 4.08
N THR A 69 -6.38 -5.79 4.02
CA THR A 69 -5.55 -5.37 2.87
C THR A 69 -4.42 -6.36 2.59
N GLY A 70 -3.73 -6.85 3.62
CA GLY A 70 -2.70 -7.90 3.47
C GLY A 70 -3.25 -9.20 2.89
N ILE A 71 -4.40 -9.66 3.38
CA ILE A 71 -5.09 -10.85 2.88
C ILE A 71 -5.47 -10.69 1.41
N VAL A 72 -6.08 -9.55 1.06
CA VAL A 72 -6.55 -9.25 -0.30
C VAL A 72 -5.36 -9.14 -1.27
N LEU A 73 -4.23 -8.60 -0.83
CA LEU A 73 -3.02 -8.45 -1.64
C LEU A 73 -2.54 -9.80 -2.21
N LYS A 74 -2.64 -10.89 -1.44
CA LYS A 74 -2.26 -12.25 -1.88
C LYS A 74 -3.07 -12.73 -3.08
N VAL A 75 -4.37 -12.43 -3.09
CA VAL A 75 -5.31 -12.81 -4.17
C VAL A 75 -5.05 -11.98 -5.43
N VAL A 76 -4.78 -10.70 -5.24
CA VAL A 76 -4.71 -9.71 -6.29
C VAL A 76 -3.48 -9.89 -7.20
N PHE A 77 -2.42 -10.55 -6.74
CA PHE A 77 -1.24 -10.85 -7.58
C PHE A 77 -1.55 -11.70 -8.81
N GLN A 78 -2.67 -12.44 -8.82
CA GLN A 78 -3.13 -13.24 -9.96
C GLN A 78 -4.07 -12.49 -10.92
N SER A 79 -4.36 -11.22 -10.64
CA SER A 79 -5.33 -10.41 -11.40
C SER A 79 -4.77 -9.79 -12.69
N HIS A 80 -5.65 -9.11 -13.44
CA HIS A 80 -5.33 -8.45 -14.70
C HIS A 80 -4.19 -7.42 -14.56
N ARG A 81 -3.18 -7.54 -15.41
CA ARG A 81 -1.91 -6.78 -15.33
C ARG A 81 -2.10 -5.27 -15.42
N LEU A 82 -2.95 -4.79 -16.33
CA LEU A 82 -3.20 -3.34 -16.49
C LEU A 82 -3.78 -2.72 -15.21
N LEU A 83 -4.65 -3.44 -14.49
CA LEU A 83 -5.19 -2.96 -13.21
C LEU A 83 -4.07 -2.86 -12.16
N ALA A 84 -3.25 -3.90 -12.06
CA ALA A 84 -2.11 -3.90 -11.15
C ALA A 84 -1.17 -2.73 -11.41
N LEU A 85 -0.85 -2.47 -12.67
CA LEU A 85 0.01 -1.36 -13.07
C LEU A 85 -0.59 -0.01 -12.68
N PHE A 86 -1.88 0.19 -12.96
CA PHE A 86 -2.60 1.42 -12.63
C PHE A 86 -2.64 1.69 -11.12
N PHE A 87 -3.06 0.71 -10.31
CA PHE A 87 -3.20 0.89 -8.86
C PHE A 87 -1.86 0.96 -8.13
N ILE A 88 -0.88 0.12 -8.49
CA ILE A 88 0.46 0.20 -7.88
C ILE A 88 1.14 1.51 -8.30
N GLY A 89 1.08 1.89 -9.57
CA GLY A 89 1.64 3.16 -10.05
C GLY A 89 1.04 4.36 -9.33
N SER A 90 -0.29 4.38 -9.15
CA SER A 90 -0.97 5.43 -8.39
C SER A 90 -0.52 5.47 -6.93
N THR A 91 -0.37 4.30 -6.31
CA THR A 91 0.12 4.18 -4.92
C THR A 91 1.56 4.68 -4.79
N VAL A 92 2.44 4.35 -5.74
CA VAL A 92 3.83 4.83 -5.79
C VAL A 92 3.87 6.35 -5.86
N MET A 93 3.07 6.96 -6.74
CA MET A 93 3.00 8.42 -6.87
C MET A 93 2.55 9.09 -5.58
N MET A 94 1.52 8.54 -4.92
CA MET A 94 1.06 9.05 -3.63
C MET A 94 2.15 8.92 -2.54
N LEU A 95 2.80 7.77 -2.42
CA LEU A 95 3.87 7.55 -1.44
C LEU A 95 5.04 8.51 -1.65
N PHE A 96 5.46 8.69 -2.90
CA PHE A 96 6.54 9.60 -3.25
C PHE A 96 6.17 11.05 -2.91
N PHE A 97 4.98 11.51 -3.32
CA PHE A 97 4.54 12.88 -3.07
C PHE A 97 4.34 13.16 -1.58
N ALA A 98 3.73 12.23 -0.83
CA ALA A 98 3.59 12.35 0.62
C ALA A 98 4.96 12.38 1.31
N GLY A 99 5.88 11.49 0.91
CA GLY A 99 7.24 11.44 1.43
C GLY A 99 8.02 12.73 1.17
N PHE A 100 7.90 13.28 -0.04
CA PHE A 100 8.49 14.56 -0.41
C PHE A 100 7.95 15.71 0.45
N ASN A 101 6.62 15.81 0.60
CA ASN A 101 5.98 16.83 1.43
C ASN A 101 6.43 16.74 2.91
N TYR A 102 6.58 15.52 3.45
CA TYR A 102 7.05 15.32 4.82
C TYR A 102 8.49 15.81 5.03
N GLN A 103 9.35 15.70 4.02
CA GLN A 103 10.73 16.18 4.09
C GLN A 103 10.86 17.69 3.92
N GLN A 104 10.08 18.27 3.00
CA GLN A 104 10.16 19.70 2.65
C GLN A 104 9.40 20.60 3.61
N SER A 105 8.43 20.08 4.36
CA SER A 105 7.67 20.89 5.30
C SER A 105 8.47 21.12 6.60
N ASP A 106 8.72 22.40 6.91
CA ASP A 106 9.33 22.82 8.17
C ASP A 106 8.30 22.94 9.32
N VAL A 107 7.02 22.73 9.02
CA VAL A 107 5.93 22.68 9.99
C VAL A 107 5.46 21.25 10.22
N ARG A 108 4.82 21.01 11.37
CA ARG A 108 4.26 19.70 11.71
C ARG A 108 2.97 19.49 10.91
N LEU A 109 2.97 18.48 10.04
CA LEU A 109 1.80 18.12 9.22
C LEU A 109 0.83 17.19 9.96
N CYS A 110 1.33 16.43 10.93
CA CYS A 110 0.54 15.54 11.78
C CYS A 110 0.90 15.80 13.24
N ASN A 111 -0.09 15.84 14.13
CA ASN A 111 0.18 16.02 15.55
C ASN A 111 0.91 14.82 16.16
N ALA A 112 0.73 13.64 15.58
CA ALA A 112 1.41 12.41 15.96
C ALA A 112 2.95 12.41 15.76
N TYR A 113 3.52 13.33 14.98
CA TYR A 113 4.95 13.33 14.65
C TYR A 113 5.68 14.59 15.15
N LEU A 114 6.87 14.39 15.71
CA LEU A 114 7.86 15.45 15.80
C LEU A 114 8.44 15.73 14.40
N ILE A 115 8.97 16.94 14.16
CA ILE A 115 9.55 17.34 12.86
C ILE A 115 10.63 16.36 12.40
N GLU A 116 11.50 15.91 13.29
CA GLU A 116 12.55 14.93 12.97
C GLU A 116 11.95 13.57 12.55
N SER A 117 10.98 13.07 13.31
CA SER A 117 10.27 11.83 12.98
C SER A 117 9.46 11.93 11.69
N GLN A 118 8.93 13.12 11.36
CA GLN A 118 8.25 13.41 10.10
C GLN A 118 9.23 13.29 8.92
N LYS A 119 10.43 13.87 9.04
CA LYS A 119 11.47 13.75 8.00
C LYS A 119 11.92 12.30 7.80
N ILE A 120 12.14 11.55 8.88
CA ILE A 120 12.47 10.11 8.82
C ILE A 120 11.35 9.31 8.14
N THR A 121 10.09 9.59 8.51
CA THR A 121 8.91 8.96 7.90
C THR A 121 8.83 9.29 6.42
N GLY A 122 9.10 10.54 6.03
CA GLY A 122 9.15 10.98 4.65
C GLY A 122 10.20 10.23 3.84
N SER A 123 11.41 10.06 4.36
CA SER A 123 12.46 9.24 3.72
C SER A 123 12.04 7.79 3.58
N GLY A 124 11.42 7.20 4.61
CA GLY A 124 10.88 5.84 4.56
C GLY A 124 9.84 5.66 3.45
N LEU A 125 8.92 6.62 3.28
CA LEU A 125 7.90 6.59 2.23
C LEU A 125 8.52 6.63 0.82
N ILE A 126 9.54 7.47 0.60
CA ILE A 126 10.25 7.53 -0.67
C ILE A 126 10.98 6.21 -0.96
N ILE A 127 11.65 5.62 0.04
CA ILE A 127 12.34 4.33 -0.11
C ILE A 127 11.34 3.23 -0.52
N VAL A 128 10.18 3.16 0.14
CA VAL A 128 9.14 2.18 -0.20
C VAL A 128 8.58 2.43 -1.61
N ALA A 129 8.35 3.69 -1.99
CA ALA A 129 7.89 4.05 -3.33
C ALA A 129 8.90 3.61 -4.41
N SER A 130 10.20 3.87 -4.20
CA SER A 130 11.27 3.44 -5.10
C SER A 130 11.36 1.92 -5.19
N ALA A 131 11.25 1.19 -4.07
CA ALA A 131 11.26 -0.27 -4.06
C ALA A 131 10.08 -0.87 -4.84
N LEU A 132 8.87 -0.32 -4.66
CA LEU A 132 7.69 -0.73 -5.40
C LEU A 132 7.82 -0.46 -6.89
N LEU A 133 8.38 0.69 -7.27
CA LEU A 133 8.64 1.06 -8.66
C LEU A 133 9.64 0.07 -9.32
N LEU A 134 10.74 -0.25 -8.65
CA LEU A 134 11.72 -1.24 -9.12
C LEU A 134 11.09 -2.63 -9.28
N PHE A 135 10.27 -3.06 -8.32
CA PHE A 135 9.52 -4.31 -8.40
C PHE A 135 8.60 -4.33 -9.63
N LEU A 136 7.92 -3.23 -9.91
CA LEU A 136 7.04 -3.06 -11.07
C LEU A 136 7.83 -3.18 -12.39
N PHE A 137 8.96 -2.48 -12.50
CA PHE A 137 9.86 -2.56 -13.66
C PHE A 137 10.38 -3.98 -13.87
N TRP A 138 10.81 -4.65 -12.81
CA TRP A 138 11.30 -6.02 -12.87
C TRP A 138 10.21 -6.98 -13.37
N LYS A 139 8.99 -6.85 -12.85
CA LYS A 139 7.84 -7.66 -13.29
C LYS A 139 7.50 -7.42 -14.76
N ILE A 140 7.46 -6.17 -15.22
CA ILE A 140 7.23 -5.85 -16.63
C ILE A 140 8.31 -6.46 -17.52
N LYS A 141 9.59 -6.34 -17.13
CA LYS A 141 10.70 -6.90 -17.90
C LYS A 141 10.58 -8.41 -18.06
N GLN A 142 10.21 -9.12 -17.00
CA GLN A 142 9.96 -10.57 -17.08
C GLN A 142 8.83 -10.92 -18.03
N GLU A 143 7.76 -10.14 -18.03
CA GLU A 143 6.63 -10.38 -18.91
C GLU A 143 6.97 -10.13 -20.38
N LEU A 144 7.74 -9.08 -20.67
CA LEU A 144 8.22 -8.78 -22.03
C LEU A 144 9.12 -9.91 -22.57
N ALA A 145 10.07 -10.39 -21.76
CA ALA A 145 10.91 -11.53 -22.11
C ALA A 145 10.08 -12.81 -22.37
N ALA A 146 8.98 -13.00 -21.64
CA ALA A 146 8.08 -14.14 -21.83
C ALA A 146 7.11 -14.01 -23.01
N SER A 147 6.93 -12.79 -23.56
CA SER A 147 6.17 -12.57 -24.81
C SER A 147 7.03 -12.75 -26.05
N GLU A 148 8.30 -12.34 -26.00
CA GLU A 148 9.24 -12.46 -27.11
C GLU A 148 9.55 -13.93 -27.46
N MET A 149 9.53 -14.84 -26.48
CA MET A 149 9.68 -16.28 -26.71
C MET A 149 8.42 -16.98 -27.27
N ARG A 150 7.29 -16.27 -27.42
CA ARG A 150 6.01 -16.82 -27.88
C ARG A 150 5.59 -16.37 -29.29
N GLY A 151 6.29 -15.39 -29.87
CA GLY A 151 6.11 -14.94 -31.26
C GLY A 151 7.15 -15.59 -32.16
#